data_AF-A0A971UHB4-F1
#
_entry.id   AF-A0A971UHB4-F1
#
_cell.length_a   1.000
_cell.length_b   1.000
_cell.length_c   1.000
_cell.angle_alpha   90.00
_cell.angle_beta   90.00
_cell.angle_gamma   90.00
#
_symmetry.space_group_name_H-M   'P 1'
#
loop_
_entity.id
_entity.type
_entity.pdbx_description
1 polymer ?
#
loop_
_entity_poly.entity_id
_entity_poly.type
_entity_poly.pdbx_seq_one_letter_code
_entity_poly.pdbx_strand_id
1 'polypeptide(L)'
;MCDERQYVCGSDATDADIEAYDRGELVPWRIAADGTMWYRRAAAGAEYPEIRAVPADDVQAADGPMELTDAERDALLRWADDLRHAGDDLEEAGNADD
;
A
#
# COMPACT_ATOMS: atom_id res chain seq x y z
N MET A 1 -5.91 26.73 -4.93
CA MET A 1 -4.81 26.34 -5.83
C MET A 1 -4.27 25.03 -5.29
N CYS A 2 -4.81 23.92 -5.81
CA CYS A 2 -4.36 22.57 -5.47
C CYS A 2 -4.08 21.86 -6.79
N ASP A 3 -2.83 21.43 -6.90
CA ASP A 3 -2.11 20.75 -7.97
C ASP A 3 -2.99 19.91 -8.94
N GLU A 4 -3.24 20.45 -10.12
CA GLU A 4 -4.04 19.79 -11.15
C GLU A 4 -3.21 18.70 -11.86
N ARG A 5 -3.35 17.47 -11.33
CA ARG A 5 -3.11 16.18 -11.99
C ARG A 5 -1.63 15.84 -12.29
N GLN A 6 -0.90 15.52 -11.22
CA GLN A 6 0.43 14.90 -11.30
C GLN A 6 0.44 13.55 -12.05
N TYR A 7 -0.72 12.89 -12.12
CA TYR A 7 -0.90 11.57 -12.72
C TYR A 7 -2.00 11.59 -13.77
N VAL A 8 -1.75 10.90 -14.89
CA VAL A 8 -2.67 10.79 -16.02
C VAL A 8 -2.92 9.31 -16.28
N CYS A 9 -4.20 8.93 -16.34
CA CYS A 9 -4.65 7.63 -16.79
C CYS A 9 -4.65 7.61 -18.33
N GLY A 10 -4.05 6.60 -18.96
CA GLY A 10 -4.01 6.49 -20.42
C GLY A 10 -5.39 6.40 -21.07
N SER A 11 -6.36 5.83 -20.36
CA SER A 11 -7.76 5.74 -20.81
C SER A 11 -8.51 7.07 -20.76
N ASP A 12 -8.02 8.03 -19.98
CA ASP A 12 -8.60 9.37 -19.79
C ASP A 12 -7.68 10.49 -20.30
N ALA A 13 -6.69 10.14 -21.12
CA ALA A 13 -5.71 11.10 -21.63
C ALA A 13 -6.35 12.09 -22.60
N THR A 14 -6.05 13.38 -22.42
CA THR A 14 -6.46 14.44 -23.33
C THR A 14 -5.41 14.67 -24.42
N ASP A 15 -5.74 15.39 -25.50
CA ASP A 15 -4.76 15.76 -26.53
C ASP A 15 -3.53 16.47 -25.94
N ALA A 16 -3.74 17.33 -24.94
CA ALA A 16 -2.65 18.02 -24.24
C ALA A 16 -1.73 17.07 -23.43
N ASP A 17 -2.25 15.92 -22.98
CA ASP A 17 -1.46 14.89 -22.30
C ASP A 17 -0.63 14.07 -23.30
N ILE A 18 -1.18 13.81 -24.48
CA ILE A 18 -0.47 13.14 -25.58
C ILE A 18 0.70 14.01 -26.05
N GLU A 19 0.45 15.30 -26.29
CA GLU A 19 1.51 16.23 -26.69
C GLU A 19 2.59 16.36 -25.60
N ALA A 20 2.21 16.29 -24.33
CA ALA A 20 3.17 16.31 -23.23
C ALA A 20 4.02 15.03 -23.15
N TYR A 21 3.44 13.88 -23.48
CA TYR A 21 4.19 12.63 -23.63
C TYR A 21 5.23 12.74 -24.75
N ASP A 22 4.84 13.26 -25.92
CA ASP A 22 5.76 13.45 -27.05
C ASP A 22 6.89 14.45 -26.75
N ARG A 23 6.63 15.45 -25.91
CA ARG A 23 7.65 16.40 -25.42
C ARG A 23 8.52 15.83 -24.29
N GLY A 24 8.24 14.63 -23.78
CA GLY A 24 8.96 14.01 -22.67
C GLY A 24 8.63 14.59 -21.28
N GLU A 25 7.55 15.38 -21.17
CA GLU A 25 7.06 15.95 -19.92
C GLU A 25 6.19 14.96 -19.13
N LEU A 26 5.80 13.83 -19.75
CA LEU A 26 4.95 12.80 -19.19
C LEU A 26 5.64 11.45 -19.39
N VAL A 27 5.86 10.68 -18.32
CA VAL A 27 6.61 9.43 -18.34
C VAL A 27 5.75 8.24 -17.90
N PRO A 28 5.93 7.06 -18.50
CA PRO A 28 5.34 5.81 -18.03
C PRO A 28 5.61 5.57 -16.53
N TRP A 29 4.58 5.23 -15.76
CA TRP A 29 4.73 5.00 -14.31
C TRP A 29 4.29 3.61 -13.85
N ARG A 30 3.04 3.21 -14.08
CA ARG A 30 2.53 1.90 -13.62
C ARG A 30 1.45 1.36 -14.54
N ILE A 31 1.27 0.05 -14.53
CA ILE A 31 0.13 -0.65 -15.14
C ILE A 31 -0.75 -1.17 -14.00
N ALA A 32 -2.04 -0.85 -14.01
CA ALA A 32 -2.99 -1.35 -13.02
C ALA A 32 -3.41 -2.81 -13.35
N ALA A 33 -4.03 -3.49 -12.38
CA ALA A 33 -4.38 -4.92 -12.51
C ALA A 33 -5.38 -5.21 -13.65
N ASP A 34 -6.13 -4.20 -14.07
CA ASP A 34 -7.06 -4.21 -15.20
C ASP A 34 -6.37 -3.96 -16.56
N GLY A 35 -5.05 -3.73 -16.56
CA GLY A 35 -4.26 -3.40 -17.75
C GLY A 35 -4.17 -1.90 -18.06
N THR A 36 -4.78 -1.02 -17.24
CA THR A 36 -4.77 0.42 -17.47
C THR A 36 -3.37 1.00 -17.24
N MET A 37 -2.82 1.70 -18.24
CA MET A 37 -1.52 2.37 -18.16
C MET A 37 -1.64 3.74 -17.49
N TRP A 38 -0.76 4.04 -16.55
CA TRP A 38 -0.67 5.32 -15.85
C TRP A 38 0.65 6.00 -16.14
N TYR A 39 0.58 7.31 -16.28
CA TYR A 39 1.69 8.20 -16.57
C TYR A 39 1.81 9.27 -15.50
N ARG A 40 3.02 9.78 -15.29
CA ARG A 40 3.29 10.88 -14.35
C ARG A 40 4.00 12.03 -15.06
N ARG A 41 3.79 13.26 -14.59
CA ARG A 41 4.52 14.43 -15.10
C ARG A 41 5.98 14.40 -14.60
N ALA A 42 6.96 14.64 -15.47
CA ALA A 42 8.39 14.55 -15.17
C ALA A 42 8.89 15.58 -14.13
N ALA A 43 8.16 16.69 -13.95
CA ALA A 43 8.44 17.69 -12.92
C ALA A 43 7.99 17.26 -11.51
N ALA A 44 7.18 16.21 -11.38
CA ALA A 44 6.89 15.60 -10.08
C ALA A 44 8.16 14.85 -9.63
N GLY A 45 8.93 15.49 -8.75
CA GLY A 45 10.25 15.04 -8.30
C GLY A 45 10.32 13.56 -7.94
N ALA A 46 11.53 13.00 -8.00
CA ALA A 46 11.85 11.62 -7.68
C ALA A 46 11.73 11.31 -6.16
N GLU A 47 10.59 11.61 -5.55
CA GLU A 47 10.35 11.46 -4.11
C GLU A 47 9.73 10.12 -3.71
N TYR A 48 9.66 9.14 -4.61
CA TYR A 48 9.22 7.79 -4.27
C TYR A 48 10.36 6.79 -4.46
N PRO A 49 10.65 5.95 -3.45
CA PRO A 49 11.67 4.91 -3.58
C PRO A 49 11.26 3.97 -4.72
N GLU A 50 12.20 3.74 -5.63
CA GLU A 50 12.05 2.76 -6.69
C GLU A 50 11.82 1.37 -6.06
N ILE A 51 10.60 0.85 -6.14
CA ILE A 51 10.33 -0.54 -5.75
C ILE A 51 10.80 -1.42 -6.91
N ARG A 52 12.09 -1.76 -6.88
CA ARG A 52 12.66 -2.75 -7.78
C ARG A 52 12.15 -4.12 -7.36
N ALA A 53 11.49 -4.83 -8.27
CA ALA A 53 11.16 -6.24 -8.06
C ALA A 53 12.48 -7.03 -7.99
N VAL A 54 12.89 -7.37 -6.76
CA VAL A 54 14.02 -8.28 -6.53
C VAL A 54 13.48 -9.69 -6.78
N PRO A 55 14.05 -10.46 -7.72
CA PRO A 55 13.72 -11.88 -7.86
C PRO A 55 13.86 -12.55 -6.49
N ALA A 56 12.95 -13.45 -6.12
CA ALA A 56 12.97 -14.08 -4.80
C ALA A 56 14.33 -14.75 -4.46
N ASP A 57 15.12 -15.09 -5.48
CA ASP A 57 16.48 -15.64 -5.39
C ASP A 57 17.54 -14.63 -4.91
N ASP A 58 17.36 -13.34 -5.19
CA ASP A 58 18.27 -12.24 -4.81
C ASP A 58 17.94 -11.64 -3.43
N VAL A 59 16.84 -12.06 -2.80
CA VAL A 59 16.68 -11.90 -1.35
C VAL A 59 17.63 -12.89 -0.70
N GLN A 60 18.90 -12.52 -0.61
CA GLN A 60 19.73 -13.08 0.45
C GLN A 60 18.97 -12.81 1.74
N ALA A 61 18.37 -13.87 2.28
CA ALA A 61 17.75 -13.92 3.59
C ALA A 61 18.81 -13.50 4.63
N ALA A 62 18.98 -12.19 4.80
CA ALA A 62 19.80 -11.63 5.87
C ALA A 62 19.11 -11.81 7.23
N ASP A 63 17.83 -12.19 7.23
CA ASP A 63 17.15 -12.71 8.40
C ASP A 63 16.26 -13.86 7.94
N GLY A 64 16.39 -15.02 8.59
CA GLY A 64 15.36 -16.05 8.52
C GLY A 64 14.01 -15.51 9.00
N PRO A 65 12.94 -16.32 9.04
CA PRO A 65 11.73 -15.89 9.72
C PRO A 65 12.12 -15.40 11.12
N MET A 66 11.75 -14.16 11.45
CA MET A 66 12.02 -13.57 12.77
C MET A 66 11.48 -14.52 13.84
N GLU A 67 12.40 -15.17 14.58
CA GLU A 67 12.02 -16.11 15.62
C GLU A 67 11.57 -15.31 16.84
N LEU A 68 10.27 -15.39 17.15
CA LEU A 68 9.73 -14.83 18.39
C LEU A 68 10.29 -15.63 19.57
N THR A 69 10.84 -14.91 20.54
CA THR A 69 11.13 -15.49 21.86
C THR A 69 9.84 -15.99 22.50
N ASP A 70 9.94 -16.92 23.46
CA ASP A 70 8.76 -17.43 24.17
C ASP A 70 7.94 -16.32 24.83
N ALA A 71 8.60 -15.27 25.35
CA ALA A 71 7.94 -14.12 25.95
C ALA A 71 7.16 -13.28 24.92
N GLU A 72 7.70 -13.07 23.73
CA GLU A 72 7.01 -12.33 22.66
C GLU A 72 5.84 -13.14 22.10
N ARG A 73 6.00 -14.46 22.00
CA ARG A 73 4.94 -15.38 21.60
C ARG A 73 3.79 -15.37 22.60
N ASP A 74 4.08 -15.43 23.90
CA ASP A 74 3.08 -15.35 24.96
C ASP A 74 2.34 -14.01 24.98
N ALA A 75 3.06 -12.91 24.78
CA ALA A 75 2.45 -11.58 24.69
C ALA A 75 1.50 -11.46 23.49
N LEU A 76 1.90 -12.00 22.34
CA LEU A 76 1.07 -12.01 21.13
C LEU A 76 -0.18 -12.87 21.29
N LEU A 77 -0.03 -14.06 21.90
CA LEU A 77 -1.16 -14.96 22.16
C LEU A 77 -2.16 -14.32 23.12
N ARG A 78 -1.68 -13.63 24.16
CA ARG A 78 -2.54 -12.91 25.11
C ARG A 78 -3.28 -11.75 24.45
N TRP A 79 -2.59 -10.94 23.64
CA TRP A 79 -3.23 -9.89 22.86
C TRP A 79 -4.30 -10.43 21.90
N ALA A 80 -4.03 -11.55 21.22
CA ALA A 80 -4.99 -12.20 20.33
C ALA A 80 -6.17 -12.83 21.08
N ASP A 81 -5.97 -13.23 22.33
CA ASP A 81 -7.02 -13.73 23.22
C ASP A 81 -7.90 -12.57 23.73
N ASP A 82 -7.29 -11.48 24.18
CA ASP A 82 -8.00 -10.26 24.59
C ASP A 82 -8.85 -9.71 23.43
N LEU A 83 -8.35 -9.74 22.19
CA LEU A 83 -9.10 -9.32 21.01
C LEU A 83 -10.34 -10.19 20.75
N ARG A 84 -10.25 -11.51 21.01
CA ARG A 84 -11.37 -12.44 20.84
C ARG A 84 -12.44 -12.21 21.90
N HIS A 85 -12.03 -11.91 23.13
CA HIS A 85 -12.95 -11.70 24.27
C HIS A 85 -13.44 -10.25 24.38
N ALA A 86 -12.79 -9.28 23.74
CA ALA A 86 -13.26 -7.89 23.69
C ALA A 86 -14.62 -7.71 22.98
N GLY A 87 -15.11 -8.75 22.30
CA GLY A 87 -16.47 -8.81 21.75
C GLY A 87 -17.53 -9.38 22.70
N ASP A 88 -17.15 -10.12 23.74
CA ASP A 88 -18.06 -10.81 24.66
C ASP A 88 -18.50 -9.92 25.86
N ASP A 89 -17.68 -8.95 26.27
CA ASP A 89 -17.98 -8.05 27.41
C ASP A 89 -19.12 -7.04 27.13
N LEU A 90 -19.61 -6.93 25.88
CA LEU A 90 -20.73 -6.06 25.54
C LEU A 90 -22.11 -6.71 25.77
N GLU A 91 -22.20 -8.02 25.98
CA GLU A 91 -23.50 -8.71 26.17
C GLU A 91 -23.95 -8.80 27.64
N GLU A 92 -23.06 -8.58 28.64
CA GLU A 92 -23.43 -8.70 30.07
C GLU A 92 -23.95 -7.38 30.70
N ALA A 93 -23.90 -6.26 29.98
CA ALA A 93 -24.44 -4.96 30.44
C ALA A 93 -25.93 -4.75 30.10
N GLY A 94 -26.61 -5.77 29.54
CA GLY A 94 -27.99 -5.70 29.07
C GLY A 94 -29.03 -6.45 29.91
N ASN A 95 -28.65 -7.12 31.00
CA ASN A 95 -29.58 -7.97 31.76
C ASN A 95 -29.52 -7.73 33.28
N ALA A 96 -29.64 -6.45 33.68
CA ALA A 96 -29.94 -6.04 35.05
C ALA A 96 -31.12 -5.06 35.05
N ASP A 97 -32.30 -5.54 34.64
CA ASP A 97 -33.60 -4.92 34.91
C ASP A 97 -34.67 -6.03 35.03
N ASP A 98 -34.82 -6.55 36.25
CA ASP A 98 -36.09 -6.83 36.98
C ASP A 98 -35.79 -7.46 38.36
#